data_AF-A0A496XZT2-F1
#
_entry.id   AF-A0A496XZT2-F1
#
_cell.length_a   1.000
_cell.length_b   1.000
_cell.length_c   1.000
_cell.angle_alpha   90.00
_cell.angle_beta   90.00
_cell.angle_gamma   90.00
#
_symmetry.space_group_name_H-M   'P 1'
#
loop_
_entity.id
_entity.type
_entity.pdbx_description
1 polymer ?
#
loop_
_entity_poly.entity_id
_entity_poly.type
_entity_poly.pdbx_seq_one_letter_code
_entity_poly.pdbx_strand_id
1 'polypeptide(L)'
;MKFLYAWLSKNQRRITGYSKEFFEDIRKVLNGYLLNPDYRLYFKKYQELHREVLGKVSYLKQAHQVQQLEKIILRRPPYNRRLTLVNLLALVLEYLEENLDEIPHYYDALYDKFSSIIDQLYTNPYIKSLDTLEAAPDQPYQRKLWKMLARLKNLKHDLDSDHQRVKQAGEEGSFIHFLFHEAFSAHHSS
;
A
#
# COMPACT_ATOMS: atom_id res chain seq x y z
N MET A 1 26.60 3.02 -0.98
CA MET A 1 25.25 3.59 -1.16
C MET A 1 24.87 3.91 -2.61
N LYS A 2 25.70 4.59 -3.42
CA LYS A 2 25.37 4.85 -4.85
C LYS A 2 25.05 3.58 -5.66
N PHE A 3 25.82 2.51 -5.45
CA PHE A 3 25.54 1.20 -6.04
C PHE A 3 24.16 0.66 -5.64
N LEU A 4 23.82 0.71 -4.34
CA LEU A 4 22.55 0.22 -3.84
C LEU A 4 21.37 1.00 -4.43
N TYR A 5 21.47 2.33 -4.47
CA TYR A 5 20.48 3.18 -5.12
C TYR A 5 20.27 2.83 -6.61
N ALA A 6 21.37 2.68 -7.35
CA ALA A 6 21.33 2.32 -8.77
C ALA A 6 20.75 0.91 -8.98
N TRP A 7 21.10 -0.05 -8.12
CA TRP A 7 20.58 -1.41 -8.17
C TRP A 7 19.08 -1.47 -7.87
N LEU A 8 18.62 -0.76 -6.84
CA LEU A 8 17.20 -0.63 -6.51
C LEU A 8 16.42 0.03 -7.65
N SER A 9 16.97 1.08 -8.25
CA SER A 9 16.34 1.78 -9.37
C SER A 9 16.24 0.88 -10.61
N LYS A 10 17.30 0.14 -10.94
CA LYS A 10 17.31 -0.79 -12.08
C LYS A 10 16.35 -1.97 -11.90
N ASN A 11 16.22 -2.46 -10.68
CA ASN A 11 15.40 -3.63 -10.37
C ASN A 11 13.99 -3.30 -9.89
N GLN A 12 13.63 -2.01 -9.82
CA GLN A 12 12.34 -1.53 -9.30
C GLN A 12 11.14 -2.31 -9.84
N ARG A 13 11.00 -2.43 -11.16
CA ARG A 13 9.86 -3.13 -11.80
C ARG A 13 9.79 -4.62 -11.44
N ARG A 14 10.93 -5.27 -11.20
CA ARG A 14 10.99 -6.69 -10.82
C ARG A 14 10.65 -6.85 -9.34
N ILE A 15 11.23 -6.01 -8.50
CA ILE A 15 11.03 -6.01 -7.05
C ILE A 15 9.57 -5.78 -6.69
N THR A 16 8.91 -4.79 -7.29
CA THR A 16 7.49 -4.51 -7.04
C THR A 16 6.59 -5.66 -7.48
N GLY A 17 7.02 -6.42 -8.51
CA GLY A 17 6.26 -7.53 -9.07
C GLY A 17 6.33 -8.83 -8.27
N TYR A 18 7.26 -8.96 -7.33
CA TYR A 18 7.48 -10.18 -6.55
C TYR A 18 6.31 -10.54 -5.62
N SER A 19 6.35 -11.76 -5.07
CA SER A 19 5.46 -12.19 -3.99
C SER A 19 5.69 -11.34 -2.73
N LYS A 20 4.73 -11.36 -1.81
CA LYS A 20 4.87 -10.68 -0.51
C LYS A 20 6.08 -11.23 0.26
N GLU A 21 6.23 -12.55 0.31
CA GLU A 21 7.34 -13.25 0.98
C GLU A 21 8.72 -12.80 0.48
N PHE A 22 8.92 -12.82 -0.85
CA PHE A 22 10.23 -12.49 -1.42
C PHE A 22 10.55 -10.99 -1.30
N PHE A 23 9.54 -10.13 -1.33
CA PHE A 23 9.73 -8.71 -1.06
C PHE A 23 10.14 -8.48 0.41
N GLU A 24 9.52 -9.18 1.35
CA GLU A 24 9.88 -9.11 2.77
C GLU A 24 11.31 -9.60 3.03
N ASP A 25 11.77 -10.65 2.36
CA ASP A 25 13.15 -11.14 2.49
C ASP A 25 14.17 -10.10 1.99
N ILE A 26 13.91 -9.49 0.83
CA ILE A 26 14.73 -8.38 0.33
C ILE A 26 14.73 -7.23 1.34
N ARG A 27 13.56 -6.89 1.88
CA ARG A 27 13.40 -5.80 2.85
C ARG A 27 14.19 -6.06 4.13
N LYS A 28 14.16 -7.29 4.66
CA LYS A 28 14.94 -7.68 5.85
C LYS A 28 16.44 -7.50 5.63
N VAL A 29 16.95 -7.93 4.48
CA VAL A 29 18.38 -7.76 4.14
C VAL A 29 18.74 -6.28 4.00
N LEU A 30 17.88 -5.49 3.34
CA LEU A 30 18.10 -4.05 3.18
C LEU A 30 18.08 -3.32 4.52
N ASN A 31 17.11 -3.62 5.39
CA ASN A 31 17.00 -3.03 6.72
C ASN A 31 18.18 -3.42 7.60
N GLY A 32 18.59 -4.70 7.59
CA GLY A 32 19.76 -5.18 8.32
C GLY A 32 21.05 -4.45 7.94
N TYR A 33 21.19 -4.03 6.69
CA TYR A 33 22.33 -3.23 6.23
C TYR A 33 22.16 -1.72 6.53
N LEU A 34 20.98 -1.16 6.26
CA LEU A 34 20.72 0.29 6.34
C LEU A 34 20.56 0.81 7.77
N LEU A 35 20.19 -0.06 8.71
CA LEU A 35 19.94 0.25 10.11
C LEU A 35 21.05 -0.26 11.05
N ASN A 36 22.10 -0.87 10.47
CA ASN A 36 23.19 -1.43 11.25
C ASN A 36 23.90 -0.34 12.09
N PRO A 37 24.00 -0.51 13.43
CA PRO A 37 24.66 0.46 14.31
C PRO A 37 26.13 0.69 13.94
N ASP A 38 26.84 -0.32 13.45
CA ASP A 38 28.26 -0.27 13.11
C ASP A 38 28.53 0.67 11.92
N TYR A 39 27.55 0.86 11.04
CA TYR A 39 27.65 1.72 9.88
C TYR A 39 27.09 3.13 10.10
N ARG A 40 26.59 3.45 11.31
CA ARG A 40 26.00 4.77 11.63
C ARG A 40 26.95 5.92 11.37
N LEU A 41 28.24 5.80 11.71
CA LEU A 41 29.23 6.87 11.46
C LEU A 41 29.45 7.11 9.96
N TYR A 42 29.41 6.05 9.15
CA TYR A 42 29.51 6.14 7.70
C TYR A 42 28.25 6.77 7.08
N PHE A 43 27.05 6.40 7.56
CA PHE A 43 25.79 7.00 7.12
C PHE A 43 25.65 8.46 7.57
N LYS A 44 26.18 8.82 8.75
CA LYS A 44 26.24 10.20 9.23
C LYS A 44 27.14 11.09 8.35
N LYS A 45 28.17 10.52 7.71
CA LYS A 45 29.02 11.24 6.75
C LYS A 45 28.33 11.45 5.40
N TYR A 46 27.38 10.58 5.02
CA TYR A 46 26.65 10.62 3.76
C TYR A 46 25.13 10.63 4.00
N GLN A 47 24.66 11.57 4.83
CA GLN A 47 23.26 11.63 5.27
C GLN A 47 22.27 11.78 4.12
N GLU A 48 22.58 12.64 3.14
CA GLU A 48 21.71 12.84 1.98
C GLU A 48 21.54 11.54 1.18
N LEU A 49 22.66 10.85 0.90
CA LEU A 49 22.65 9.61 0.12
C LEU A 49 21.99 8.45 0.89
N HIS A 50 22.10 8.43 2.23
CA HIS A 50 21.40 7.47 3.07
C HIS A 50 19.88 7.75 3.08
N ARG A 51 19.48 9.02 3.18
CA ARG A 51 18.07 9.46 3.08
C ARG A 51 17.47 9.12 1.71
N GLU A 52 18.20 9.33 0.63
CA GLU A 52 17.76 8.97 -0.73
C GLU A 52 17.53 7.47 -0.89
N VAL A 53 18.44 6.64 -0.37
CA VAL A 53 18.31 5.19 -0.43
C VAL A 53 17.10 4.73 0.41
N LEU A 54 16.92 5.28 1.62
CA LEU A 54 15.76 4.96 2.45
C LEU A 54 14.44 5.38 1.77
N GLY A 55 14.37 6.59 1.22
CA GLY A 55 13.21 7.04 0.45
C GLY A 55 12.93 6.13 -0.76
N LYS A 56 13.97 5.64 -1.44
CA LYS A 56 13.82 4.68 -2.54
C LYS A 56 13.25 3.34 -2.06
N VAL A 57 13.67 2.86 -0.90
CA VAL A 57 13.13 1.64 -0.28
C VAL A 57 11.66 1.83 0.12
N SER A 58 11.31 2.97 0.73
CA SER A 58 9.92 3.34 1.04
C SER A 58 9.07 3.36 -0.22
N TYR A 59 9.54 4.02 -1.29
CA TYR A 59 8.85 4.04 -2.57
C TYR A 59 8.61 2.62 -3.12
N LEU A 60 9.60 1.73 -3.02
CA LEU A 60 9.46 0.35 -3.49
C LEU A 60 8.45 -0.45 -2.68
N LYS A 61 8.38 -0.24 -1.36
CA LYS A 61 7.36 -0.86 -0.48
C LYS A 61 5.96 -0.43 -0.92
N GLN A 62 5.74 0.87 -1.03
CA GLN A 62 4.47 1.44 -1.45
C GLN A 62 4.08 0.99 -2.86
N ALA A 63 5.04 0.97 -3.80
CA ALA A 63 4.78 0.51 -5.17
C ALA A 63 4.47 -0.99 -5.24
N HIS A 64 5.10 -1.82 -4.40
CA HIS A 64 4.77 -3.25 -4.27
C HIS A 64 3.37 -3.43 -3.70
N GLN A 65 3.03 -2.73 -2.62
CA GLN A 65 1.69 -2.67 -2.01
C GLN A 65 0.61 -2.35 -3.04
N VAL A 66 0.77 -1.25 -3.78
CA VAL A 66 -0.15 -0.86 -4.86
C VAL A 66 -0.23 -1.94 -5.94
N GLN A 67 0.89 -2.60 -6.29
CA GLN A 67 0.85 -3.73 -7.23
C GLN A 67 0.13 -4.98 -6.70
N GLN A 68 0.18 -5.26 -5.40
CA GLN A 68 -0.58 -6.38 -4.84
C GLN A 68 -2.08 -6.06 -4.86
N LEU A 69 -2.48 -4.84 -4.50
CA LEU A 69 -3.87 -4.38 -4.63
C LEU A 69 -4.34 -4.44 -6.09
N GLU A 70 -3.52 -3.96 -7.02
CA GLU A 70 -3.76 -4.05 -8.46
C GLU A 70 -3.96 -5.51 -8.89
N LYS A 71 -3.13 -6.45 -8.39
CA LYS A 71 -3.33 -7.88 -8.67
C LYS A 71 -4.66 -8.40 -8.11
N ILE A 72 -5.09 -7.97 -6.93
CA ILE A 72 -6.39 -8.38 -6.34
C ILE A 72 -7.56 -7.90 -7.20
N ILE A 73 -7.48 -6.68 -7.74
CA ILE A 73 -8.59 -6.02 -8.45
C ILE A 73 -8.57 -6.32 -9.96
N LEU A 74 -7.40 -6.29 -10.61
CA LEU A 74 -7.22 -6.51 -12.05
C LEU A 74 -7.01 -7.97 -12.44
N ARG A 75 -6.46 -8.84 -11.58
CA ARG A 75 -6.60 -10.30 -11.81
C ARG A 75 -8.02 -10.69 -11.43
N ARG A 76 -8.97 -10.26 -12.25
CA ARG A 76 -10.14 -11.06 -12.56
C ARG A 76 -9.73 -12.04 -13.67
N PRO A 77 -9.57 -13.35 -13.39
CA PRO A 77 -9.69 -14.33 -14.44
C PRO A 77 -10.99 -15.15 -14.27
N PRO A 78 -11.46 -15.79 -15.35
CA PRO A 78 -12.55 -16.77 -15.30
C PRO A 78 -12.19 -18.07 -14.54
N TYR A 79 -11.11 -18.07 -13.74
CA TYR A 79 -10.51 -19.28 -13.17
C TYR A 79 -10.93 -19.60 -11.74
N ASN A 80 -11.78 -18.77 -11.11
CA ASN A 80 -12.53 -19.20 -9.95
C ASN A 80 -14.00 -18.87 -10.19
N ARG A 81 -14.79 -19.90 -10.46
CA ARG A 81 -16.24 -19.82 -10.26
C ARG A 81 -16.48 -19.18 -8.88
N ARG A 82 -16.99 -17.95 -8.87
CA ARG A 82 -17.53 -17.23 -7.69
C ARG A 82 -16.49 -16.67 -6.68
N LEU A 83 -15.52 -15.85 -7.12
CA LEU A 83 -15.14 -14.73 -6.24
C LEU A 83 -16.36 -13.81 -6.16
N THR A 84 -17.17 -14.08 -5.15
CA THR A 84 -18.38 -13.33 -4.86
C THR A 84 -17.95 -11.90 -4.58
N LEU A 85 -18.69 -10.91 -5.10
CA LEU A 85 -18.34 -9.48 -4.96
C LEU A 85 -18.09 -9.10 -3.49
N VAL A 86 -18.75 -9.80 -2.56
CA VAL A 86 -18.55 -9.71 -1.10
C VAL A 86 -17.12 -10.06 -0.69
N ASN A 87 -16.58 -11.17 -1.20
CA ASN A 87 -15.23 -11.61 -0.84
C ASN A 87 -14.18 -10.66 -1.43
N LEU A 88 -14.42 -10.12 -2.63
CA LEU A 88 -13.56 -9.09 -3.21
C LEU A 88 -13.52 -7.84 -2.32
N LEU A 89 -14.69 -7.33 -1.93
CA LEU A 89 -14.77 -6.17 -1.05
C LEU A 89 -14.19 -6.46 0.34
N ALA A 90 -14.34 -7.69 0.86
CA ALA A 90 -13.76 -8.09 2.12
C ALA A 90 -12.23 -8.04 2.05
N LEU A 91 -11.62 -8.61 1.00
CA LEU A 91 -10.18 -8.58 0.79
C LEU A 91 -9.64 -7.16 0.60
N VAL A 92 -10.38 -6.31 -0.09
CA VAL A 92 -9.99 -4.89 -0.25
C VAL A 92 -10.10 -4.17 1.08
N LEU A 93 -11.18 -4.35 1.85
CA LEU A 93 -11.34 -3.72 3.16
C LEU A 93 -10.28 -4.20 4.15
N GLU A 94 -9.99 -5.51 4.21
CA GLU A 94 -8.93 -6.09 5.03
C GLU A 94 -7.57 -5.50 4.66
N TYR A 95 -7.26 -5.41 3.36
CA TYR A 95 -6.03 -4.76 2.89
C TYR A 95 -5.94 -3.29 3.30
N LEU A 96 -7.04 -2.54 3.20
CA LEU A 96 -7.07 -1.13 3.59
C LEU A 96 -6.89 -0.98 5.09
N GLU A 97 -7.60 -1.78 5.90
CA GLU A 97 -7.49 -1.81 7.36
C GLU A 97 -6.07 -2.14 7.83
N GLU A 98 -5.40 -3.10 7.19
CA GLU A 98 -4.00 -3.46 7.47
C GLU A 98 -3.01 -2.32 7.17
N ASN A 99 -3.34 -1.41 6.25
CA ASN A 99 -2.42 -0.39 5.73
C ASN A 99 -2.93 1.05 5.97
N LEU A 100 -3.86 1.27 6.91
CA LEU A 100 -4.46 2.59 7.17
C LEU A 100 -3.43 3.66 7.55
N ASP A 101 -2.45 3.30 8.38
CA ASP A 101 -1.40 4.25 8.80
C ASP A 101 -0.40 4.53 7.67
N GLU A 102 -0.27 3.59 6.74
CA GLU A 102 0.70 3.59 5.66
C GLU A 102 0.21 4.38 4.44
N ILE A 103 -1.03 4.16 4.01
CA ILE A 103 -1.59 4.74 2.78
C ILE A 103 -1.51 6.27 2.71
N PRO A 104 -1.82 7.06 3.76
CA PRO A 104 -1.75 8.52 3.72
C PRO A 104 -0.35 9.06 3.42
N HIS A 105 0.70 8.30 3.73
CA HIS A 105 2.10 8.68 3.54
C HIS A 105 2.67 8.20 2.18
N TYR A 106 1.82 7.70 1.29
CA TYR A 106 2.23 7.31 -0.05
C TYR A 106 2.72 8.51 -0.85
N TYR A 107 3.67 8.29 -1.75
CA TYR A 107 4.00 9.29 -2.75
C TYR A 107 2.79 9.58 -3.63
N ASP A 108 2.56 10.85 -3.97
CA ASP A 108 1.45 11.33 -4.82
C ASP A 108 1.14 10.39 -5.99
N ALA A 109 2.13 10.08 -6.83
CA ALA A 109 1.94 9.25 -8.01
C ALA A 109 1.50 7.81 -7.69
N LEU A 110 1.86 7.29 -6.52
CA LEU A 110 1.41 5.97 -6.04
C LEU A 110 0.02 6.06 -5.43
N TYR A 111 -0.30 7.15 -4.71
CA TYR A 111 -1.63 7.41 -4.19
C TYR A 111 -2.65 7.59 -5.31
N ASP A 112 -2.32 8.33 -6.36
CA ASP A 112 -3.16 8.49 -7.56
C ASP A 112 -3.44 7.14 -8.23
N LYS A 113 -2.40 6.29 -8.34
CA LYS A 113 -2.56 4.94 -8.88
C LYS A 113 -3.45 4.08 -7.99
N PHE A 114 -3.24 4.12 -6.68
CA PHE A 114 -4.09 3.45 -5.69
C PHE A 114 -5.56 3.88 -5.81
N SER A 115 -5.81 5.19 -5.85
CA SER A 115 -7.14 5.77 -6.02
C SER A 115 -7.80 5.33 -7.32
N SER A 116 -7.05 5.33 -8.43
CA SER A 116 -7.54 4.84 -9.72
C SER A 116 -7.90 3.36 -9.68
N ILE A 117 -7.10 2.53 -9.01
CA ILE A 117 -7.39 1.09 -8.84
C ILE A 117 -8.67 0.89 -8.01
N ILE A 118 -8.86 1.66 -6.94
CA ILE A 118 -10.09 1.61 -6.14
C ILE A 118 -11.29 2.09 -6.97
N ASP A 119 -11.13 3.13 -7.79
CA ASP A 119 -12.19 3.63 -8.69
C ASP A 119 -12.60 2.60 -9.75
N GLN A 120 -11.69 1.72 -10.17
CA GLN A 120 -12.03 0.60 -11.04
C GLN A 120 -13.02 -0.39 -10.39
N LEU A 121 -13.09 -0.48 -9.06
CA LEU A 121 -14.15 -1.25 -8.38
C LEU A 121 -15.53 -0.65 -8.68
N TYR A 122 -15.63 0.68 -8.65
CA TYR A 122 -16.88 1.40 -8.93
C TYR A 122 -17.27 1.41 -10.42
N THR A 123 -16.39 1.00 -11.32
CA THR A 123 -16.74 0.83 -12.75
C THR A 123 -17.75 -0.31 -12.97
N ASN A 124 -17.88 -1.27 -12.05
CA ASN A 124 -18.81 -2.39 -12.19
C ASN A 124 -20.28 -1.91 -12.16
N PRO A 125 -21.10 -2.18 -13.20
CA PRO A 125 -22.50 -1.73 -13.26
C PRO A 125 -23.34 -2.13 -12.04
N TYR A 126 -23.07 -3.32 -11.46
CA TYR A 126 -23.77 -3.81 -10.27
C TYR A 126 -23.41 -3.01 -9.01
N ILE A 127 -22.17 -2.52 -8.91
CA ILE A 127 -21.75 -1.64 -7.81
C ILE A 127 -22.35 -0.25 -8.01
N LYS A 128 -22.36 0.28 -9.24
CA LYS A 128 -23.02 1.55 -9.56
C LYS A 128 -24.50 1.54 -9.18
N SER A 129 -25.23 0.48 -9.56
CA SER A 129 -26.65 0.36 -9.21
C SER A 129 -26.89 0.24 -7.69
N LEU A 130 -25.95 -0.36 -6.96
CA LEU A 130 -26.04 -0.47 -5.50
C LEU A 130 -25.65 0.83 -4.79
N ASP A 131 -24.70 1.61 -5.32
CA ASP A 131 -24.29 2.91 -4.77
C ASP A 131 -25.36 4.00 -5.01
N THR A 132 -26.17 3.87 -6.07
CA THR A 132 -27.32 4.75 -6.32
C THR A 132 -28.55 4.44 -5.45
N LEU A 133 -28.56 3.34 -4.70
CA LEU A 133 -29.68 3.02 -3.81
C LEU A 133 -29.53 3.79 -2.49
N GLU A 134 -30.45 4.73 -2.26
CA GLU A 134 -30.55 5.53 -1.02
C GLU A 134 -30.96 4.70 0.21
N ALA A 135 -31.53 3.51 0.00
CA ALA A 135 -32.00 2.62 1.07
C ALA A 135 -31.35 1.24 1.01
N ALA A 136 -31.21 0.61 2.19
CA ALA A 136 -30.66 -0.73 2.33
C ALA A 136 -31.51 -1.74 1.54
N PRO A 137 -30.92 -2.55 0.64
CA PRO A 137 -31.65 -3.57 -0.11
C PRO A 137 -32.28 -4.63 0.79
N ASP A 138 -33.45 -5.15 0.41
CA ASP A 138 -34.16 -6.20 1.17
C ASP A 138 -33.42 -7.54 1.20
N GLN A 139 -32.62 -7.84 0.17
CA GLN A 139 -31.83 -9.08 0.16
C GLN A 139 -30.64 -8.98 1.13
N PRO A 140 -30.44 -9.96 2.02
CA PRO A 140 -29.36 -9.93 3.03
C PRO A 140 -27.97 -9.87 2.40
N TYR A 141 -27.78 -10.51 1.25
CA TYR A 141 -26.54 -10.45 0.47
C TYR A 141 -26.25 -9.04 -0.07
N GLN A 142 -27.26 -8.39 -0.64
CA GLN A 142 -27.14 -7.04 -1.19
C GLN A 142 -26.97 -5.99 -0.07
N ARG A 143 -27.62 -6.18 1.09
CA ARG A 143 -27.43 -5.34 2.28
C ARG A 143 -26.01 -5.42 2.84
N LYS A 144 -25.41 -6.62 2.85
CA LYS A 144 -24.00 -6.79 3.26
C LYS A 144 -23.06 -6.06 2.31
N LEU A 145 -23.26 -6.21 1.01
CA LEU A 145 -22.50 -5.48 -0.02
C LEU A 145 -22.64 -3.97 0.12
N TRP A 146 -23.86 -3.46 0.30
CA TRP A 146 -24.15 -2.04 0.43
C TRP A 146 -23.44 -1.44 1.66
N LYS A 147 -23.47 -2.11 2.81
CA LYS A 147 -22.70 -1.69 4.01
C LYS A 147 -21.19 -1.68 3.76
N MET A 148 -20.66 -2.69 3.07
CA MET A 148 -19.23 -2.77 2.76
C MET A 148 -18.79 -1.67 1.78
N LEU A 149 -19.63 -1.34 0.80
CA LEU A 149 -19.40 -0.24 -0.14
C LEU A 149 -19.48 1.12 0.56
N ALA A 150 -20.48 1.36 1.40
CA ALA A 150 -20.57 2.58 2.19
C ALA A 150 -19.35 2.76 3.11
N ARG A 151 -18.89 1.65 3.74
CA ARG A 151 -17.66 1.67 4.55
C ARG A 151 -16.43 1.97 3.70
N LEU A 152 -16.29 1.36 2.52
CA LEU A 152 -15.19 1.62 1.60
C LEU A 152 -15.17 3.09 1.15
N LYS A 153 -16.35 3.69 0.90
CA LYS A 153 -16.48 5.09 0.50
C LYS A 153 -16.06 6.06 1.60
N ASN A 154 -16.54 5.83 2.82
CA ASN A 154 -16.13 6.61 3.98
C ASN A 154 -14.63 6.49 4.22
N LEU A 155 -14.11 5.25 4.20
CA LEU A 155 -12.70 4.99 4.42
C LEU A 155 -11.81 5.58 3.32
N LYS A 156 -12.27 5.58 2.05
CA LYS A 156 -11.59 6.30 0.97
C LYS A 156 -11.58 7.81 1.23
N HIS A 157 -12.70 8.38 1.65
CA HIS A 157 -12.80 9.82 1.94
C HIS A 157 -11.90 10.24 3.12
N ASP A 158 -11.83 9.41 4.15
CA ASP A 158 -10.94 9.61 5.30
C ASP A 158 -9.47 9.55 4.83
N LEU A 159 -9.10 8.53 4.04
CA LEU A 159 -7.75 8.41 3.46
C LEU A 159 -7.39 9.58 2.53
N ASP A 160 -8.33 10.05 1.70
CA ASP A 160 -8.12 11.22 0.84
C ASP A 160 -7.86 12.46 1.69
N SER A 161 -8.62 12.64 2.77
CA SER A 161 -8.46 13.77 3.69
C SER A 161 -7.13 13.72 4.43
N ASP A 162 -6.73 12.54 4.90
CA ASP A 162 -5.47 12.35 5.61
C ASP A 162 -4.27 12.48 4.67
N HIS A 163 -4.35 11.99 3.44
CA HIS A 163 -3.32 12.18 2.43
C HIS A 163 -3.12 13.67 2.10
N GLN A 164 -4.21 14.44 1.96
CA GLN A 164 -4.13 15.89 1.76
C GLN A 164 -3.50 16.61 2.97
N ARG A 165 -3.73 16.13 4.20
CA ARG A 165 -3.08 16.68 5.40
C ARG A 165 -1.57 16.41 5.41
N VAL A 166 -1.16 15.18 5.13
CA VAL A 166 0.26 14.77 5.05
C VAL A 166 0.99 15.55 3.94
N LYS A 167 0.32 15.76 2.81
CA LYS A 167 0.76 16.61 1.71
C LYS A 167 1.02 18.05 2.14
N GLN A 168 0.05 18.67 2.80
CA GLN A 168 0.20 20.04 3.32
C GLN A 168 1.28 20.16 4.39
N ALA A 169 1.52 19.10 5.17
CA ALA A 169 2.60 19.04 6.15
C ALA A 169 3.99 18.86 5.52
N GLY A 170 4.08 18.56 4.21
CA GLY A 170 5.35 18.26 3.54
C GLY A 170 5.97 16.93 3.99
N GLU A 171 5.16 16.04 4.58
CA GLU A 171 5.57 14.73 5.10
C GLU A 171 5.36 13.60 4.07
N GLU A 172 5.07 13.94 2.81
CA GLU A 172 4.98 12.98 1.72
C GLU A 172 6.26 12.15 1.60
N GLY A 173 6.12 10.83 1.58
CA GLY A 173 7.29 9.95 1.55
C GLY A 173 8.15 10.02 2.82
N SER A 174 7.70 10.70 3.89
CA SER A 174 8.28 10.64 5.25
C SER A 174 7.93 9.32 5.94
N PHE A 175 8.04 8.23 5.18
CA PHE A 175 7.86 6.87 5.65
C PHE A 175 9.07 6.35 6.43
N ILE A 176 10.11 7.17 6.52
CA ILE A 176 11.36 6.86 7.19
C ILE A 176 11.07 6.45 8.64
N HIS A 177 10.14 7.13 9.33
CA HIS A 177 9.78 6.83 10.71
C HIS A 177 9.14 5.44 10.88
N PHE A 178 8.27 5.02 9.95
CA PHE A 178 7.67 3.68 9.97
C PHE A 178 8.66 2.57 9.60
N LEU A 179 9.63 2.83 8.71
CA LEU A 179 10.73 1.90 8.45
C LEU A 179 11.56 1.63 9.71
N PHE A 180 11.77 2.64 10.56
CA PHE A 180 12.43 2.45 11.85
C PHE A 180 11.53 1.66 12.82
N HIS A 181 10.26 2.00 12.96
CA HIS A 181 9.35 1.34 13.92
C HIS A 181 9.14 -0.15 13.63
N GLU A 182 8.94 -0.56 12.37
CA GLU A 182 8.79 -1.98 12.01
C GLU A 182 10.09 -2.80 12.15
N ALA A 183 11.25 -2.20 11.84
CA ALA A 183 12.53 -2.91 11.92
C ALA A 183 12.92 -3.24 13.37
N PHE A 184 12.51 -2.41 14.33
CA PHE A 184 12.68 -2.71 15.75
C PHE A 184 11.66 -3.74 16.26
N SER A 185 10.42 -3.75 15.77
CA SER A 185 9.42 -4.78 16.11
C SER A 185 9.82 -6.18 15.60
N ALA A 186 10.44 -6.28 14.43
CA ALA A 186 10.93 -7.55 13.88
C ALA A 186 12.08 -8.18 14.69
N HIS A 187 12.79 -7.39 15.50
CA HIS A 187 13.86 -7.87 16.39
C HIS A 187 13.36 -8.39 17.75
N HIS A 188 12.08 -8.26 18.07
CA HIS A 188 11.47 -8.77 19.30
C HIS A 188 10.62 -10.05 19.11
N SER A 189 10.66 -10.65 17.93
CA SER A 189 10.00 -11.93 17.64
C SER A 189 11.01 -12.98 17.14
N SER A 190 12.06 -13.21 17.91
CA SER A 190 12.98 -14.35 17.75
C SER A 190 13.35 -14.92 19.11
#